data_AF-K2QPM4-F1
#
_entry.id   AF-K2QPM4-F1
#
_cell.length_a   1.000
_cell.length_b   1.000
_cell.length_c   1.000
_cell.angle_alpha   90.00
_cell.angle_beta   90.00
_cell.angle_gamma   90.00
#
_symmetry.space_group_name_H-M   'P 1'
#
loop_
_entity.id
_entity.type
_entity.pdbx_description
1 polymer ?
#
loop_
_entity_poly.entity_id
_entity_poly.type
_entity_poly.pdbx_seq_one_letter_code
_entity_poly.pdbx_strand_id
1 'polypeptide(L)'
;FGDAGNDVIEVGAGDDRVWAGAGDDTVIATLNDGNDVYYGEDGIDTLDYAATSANLTVDLGNGFNQRGSVSGGTTGSDTFYGFENFIGGFGHDTITASSAVNVIDGGLGDDVFKFTSAANANGDTIYGFQTGDRIDFTGMGAMKLEAGQTIDAIGDVTITHEMRDGEEFTVIRGNTQGDNAADFELSLHGRHNLTINDFLGVS
;
A
#
# COMPACT_ATOMS: atom_id res chain seq x y z
N PHE A 1 21.58 -11.66 -1.19
CA PHE A 1 22.20 -10.88 -2.26
C PHE A 1 21.56 -11.34 -3.55
N GLY A 2 20.86 -10.46 -4.26
CA GLY A 2 20.39 -10.70 -5.64
C GLY A 2 21.44 -10.26 -6.68
N ASP A 3 22.17 -9.19 -6.37
CA ASP A 3 23.18 -8.52 -7.23
C ASP A 3 22.55 -7.54 -8.25
N ALA A 4 22.47 -7.88 -9.52
CA ALA A 4 21.90 -7.00 -10.54
C ALA A 4 21.02 -7.80 -11.49
N GLY A 5 19.93 -7.18 -11.94
CA GLY A 5 18.82 -7.85 -12.59
C GLY A 5 17.60 -7.88 -11.68
N ASN A 6 16.49 -8.42 -12.18
CA ASN A 6 15.27 -8.57 -11.41
C ASN A 6 15.30 -9.95 -10.75
N ASP A 7 15.48 -9.99 -9.45
CA ASP A 7 15.68 -11.19 -8.65
C ASP A 7 14.44 -11.58 -7.84
N VAL A 8 14.32 -12.89 -7.56
CA VAL A 8 13.34 -13.42 -6.60
C VAL A 8 14.11 -14.09 -5.47
N ILE A 9 13.99 -13.55 -4.26
CA ILE A 9 14.79 -13.94 -3.11
C ILE A 9 13.88 -14.48 -2.02
N GLU A 10 13.99 -15.78 -1.74
CA GLU A 10 13.38 -16.42 -0.56
C GLU A 10 14.37 -16.36 0.60
N VAL A 11 13.97 -15.71 1.70
CA VAL A 11 14.89 -15.32 2.80
C VAL A 11 15.34 -16.51 3.63
N GLY A 12 14.46 -17.51 3.82
CA GLY A 12 14.74 -18.68 4.64
C GLY A 12 14.32 -18.50 6.09
N ALA A 13 14.94 -19.25 7.00
CA ALA A 13 14.60 -19.24 8.42
C ALA A 13 15.75 -18.73 9.30
N GLY A 14 15.40 -18.01 10.36
CA GLY A 14 16.31 -17.29 11.26
C GLY A 14 16.46 -15.81 10.88
N ASP A 15 16.94 -14.98 11.81
CA ASP A 15 17.15 -13.55 11.56
C ASP A 15 18.17 -13.31 10.42
N ASP A 16 17.68 -12.75 9.31
CA ASP A 16 18.40 -12.62 8.05
C ASP A 16 18.66 -11.14 7.66
N ARG A 17 19.59 -10.97 6.72
CA ARG A 17 19.83 -9.70 6.04
C ARG A 17 19.90 -9.91 4.54
N VAL A 18 19.04 -9.20 3.82
CA VAL A 18 18.93 -9.30 2.36
C VAL A 18 19.26 -7.96 1.75
N TRP A 19 20.14 -8.00 0.75
CA TRP A 19 20.33 -6.94 -0.22
C TRP A 19 19.84 -7.49 -1.55
N ALA A 20 18.82 -6.87 -2.12
CA ALA A 20 18.20 -7.33 -3.37
C ALA A 20 19.11 -6.91 -4.53
N GLY A 21 19.36 -5.61 -4.67
CA GLY A 21 20.41 -5.09 -5.53
C GLY A 21 19.86 -4.12 -6.56
N ALA A 22 20.42 -4.11 -7.77
CA ALA A 22 19.92 -3.24 -8.83
C ALA A 22 18.95 -3.98 -9.75
N GLY A 23 17.72 -3.52 -9.88
CA GLY A 23 16.66 -4.13 -10.67
C GLY A 23 15.35 -4.15 -9.90
N ASP A 24 14.27 -4.60 -10.54
CA ASP A 24 12.98 -4.71 -9.85
C ASP A 24 12.89 -6.08 -9.15
N ASP A 25 13.19 -6.12 -7.87
CA ASP A 25 13.35 -7.35 -7.10
C ASP A 25 12.08 -7.74 -6.33
N THR A 26 11.98 -9.02 -6.00
CA THR A 26 10.95 -9.54 -5.09
C THR A 26 11.60 -10.29 -3.95
N VAL A 27 11.37 -9.85 -2.72
CA VAL A 27 11.80 -10.53 -1.50
C VAL A 27 10.60 -11.22 -0.86
N ILE A 28 10.67 -12.55 -0.72
CA ILE A 28 9.61 -13.41 -0.20
C ILE A 28 9.92 -13.79 1.25
N ALA A 29 9.09 -13.31 2.17
CA ALA A 29 9.11 -13.69 3.58
C ALA A 29 8.50 -15.08 3.79
N THR A 30 9.04 -15.86 4.73
CA THR A 30 8.57 -17.22 4.99
C THR A 30 8.10 -17.40 6.44
N LEU A 31 7.29 -18.41 6.72
CA LEU A 31 6.77 -18.59 8.07
C LEU A 31 7.88 -18.98 9.06
N ASN A 32 7.97 -18.26 10.17
CA ASN A 32 9.01 -18.43 11.19
C ASN A 32 10.41 -18.09 10.66
N ASP A 33 10.50 -17.09 9.79
CA ASP A 33 11.76 -16.51 9.31
C ASP A 33 12.47 -15.75 10.42
N GLY A 34 11.81 -14.93 11.24
CA GLY A 34 12.46 -14.32 12.39
C GLY A 34 12.35 -12.80 12.34
N ASN A 35 13.38 -12.08 12.76
CA ASN A 35 13.40 -10.61 12.59
C ASN A 35 14.46 -10.24 11.56
N ASP A 36 13.98 -9.78 10.42
CA ASP A 36 14.80 -9.60 9.24
C ASP A 36 15.05 -8.14 8.88
N VAL A 37 16.10 -7.92 8.10
CA VAL A 37 16.41 -6.61 7.52
C VAL A 37 16.58 -6.71 6.01
N TYR A 38 15.70 -6.05 5.26
CA TYR A 38 15.70 -6.06 3.80
C TYR A 38 16.11 -4.71 3.21
N TYR A 39 16.90 -4.75 2.14
CA TYR A 39 17.28 -3.59 1.35
C TYR A 39 16.95 -3.90 -0.11
N GLY A 40 16.00 -3.19 -0.71
CA GLY A 40 15.68 -3.31 -2.14
C GLY A 40 16.81 -2.75 -2.99
N GLU A 41 17.30 -1.56 -2.59
CA GLU A 41 18.33 -0.78 -3.29
C GLU A 41 17.78 -0.02 -4.52
N ASP A 42 18.29 -0.27 -5.73
CA ASP A 42 17.95 0.52 -6.92
C ASP A 42 16.91 -0.22 -7.75
N GLY A 43 15.65 0.23 -7.79
CA GLY A 43 14.62 -0.46 -8.54
C GLY A 43 13.22 -0.06 -8.14
N ILE A 44 12.23 -0.84 -8.60
CA ILE A 44 10.89 -0.87 -8.02
C ILE A 44 10.70 -2.23 -7.37
N ASP A 45 10.92 -2.29 -6.07
CA ASP A 45 11.05 -3.54 -5.34
C ASP A 45 9.74 -3.96 -4.65
N THR A 46 9.55 -5.27 -4.55
CA THR A 46 8.34 -5.88 -3.97
C THR A 46 8.68 -6.71 -2.75
N LEU A 47 7.95 -6.47 -1.67
CA LEU A 47 8.02 -7.26 -0.46
C LEU A 47 6.78 -8.16 -0.37
N ASP A 48 6.98 -9.48 -0.39
CA ASP A 48 5.94 -10.48 -0.50
C ASP A 48 5.79 -11.29 0.79
N TYR A 49 4.65 -11.11 1.47
CA TYR A 49 4.23 -11.81 2.67
C TYR A 49 3.05 -12.77 2.42
N ALA A 50 2.75 -13.12 1.17
CA ALA A 50 1.55 -13.89 0.79
C ALA A 50 1.39 -15.25 1.50
N ALA A 51 2.46 -15.80 2.08
CA ALA A 51 2.43 -17.03 2.85
C ALA A 51 1.79 -16.88 4.25
N THR A 52 1.68 -15.66 4.80
CA THR A 52 1.16 -15.44 6.16
C THR A 52 -0.35 -15.57 6.22
N SER A 53 -0.86 -16.15 7.31
CA SER A 53 -2.29 -16.13 7.64
C SER A 53 -2.60 -15.26 8.86
N ALA A 54 -1.62 -14.51 9.32
CA ALA A 54 -1.75 -13.64 10.47
C ALA A 54 -1.96 -12.21 10.02
N ASN A 55 -2.69 -11.45 10.84
CA ASN A 55 -2.82 -10.02 10.64
C ASN A 55 -1.45 -9.34 10.73
N LEU A 56 -1.17 -8.51 9.74
CA LEU A 56 0.03 -7.69 9.65
C LEU A 56 -0.28 -6.24 9.99
N THR A 57 0.68 -5.59 10.63
CA THR A 57 0.78 -4.13 10.68
C THR A 57 2.00 -3.73 9.87
N VAL A 58 1.75 -2.99 8.79
CA VAL A 58 2.73 -2.63 7.77
C VAL A 58 2.85 -1.12 7.68
N ASP A 59 4.08 -0.64 7.60
CA ASP A 59 4.43 0.74 7.25
C ASP A 59 5.45 0.68 6.10
N LEU A 60 5.09 1.19 4.93
CA LEU A 60 5.89 1.09 3.71
C LEU A 60 7.07 2.07 3.64
N GLY A 61 7.32 2.89 4.66
CA GLY A 61 8.51 3.75 4.66
C GLY A 61 8.35 5.11 5.32
N ASN A 62 7.45 5.27 6.28
CA ASN A 62 7.27 6.52 7.02
C ASN A 62 8.19 6.64 8.24
N GLY A 63 9.04 5.64 8.49
CA GLY A 63 10.04 5.65 9.55
C GLY A 63 11.27 6.52 9.25
N PHE A 64 12.17 6.61 10.23
CA PHE A 64 13.43 7.35 10.08
C PHE A 64 14.26 6.84 8.90
N ASN A 65 14.71 7.74 8.02
CA ASN A 65 15.38 7.44 6.75
C ASN A 65 14.55 6.55 5.82
N GLN A 66 13.23 6.77 5.77
CA GLN A 66 12.30 5.98 4.94
C GLN A 66 12.29 4.49 5.30
N ARG A 67 12.62 4.16 6.55
CA ARG A 67 12.56 2.78 7.03
C ARG A 67 11.10 2.33 7.08
N GLY A 68 10.80 1.25 6.39
CA GLY A 68 9.54 0.52 6.53
C GLY A 68 9.62 -0.56 7.60
N SER A 69 8.46 -1.11 7.97
CA SER A 69 8.37 -2.23 8.91
C SER A 69 7.16 -3.11 8.63
N VAL A 70 7.33 -4.41 8.83
CA VAL A 70 6.23 -5.38 8.92
C VAL A 70 6.28 -6.02 10.30
N SER A 71 5.13 -6.20 10.92
CA SER A 71 5.04 -6.96 12.18
C SER A 71 3.72 -7.70 12.25
N GLY A 72 3.73 -8.86 12.90
CA GLY A 72 2.54 -9.68 13.07
C GLY A 72 2.84 -11.15 12.92
N GLY A 73 1.98 -12.00 13.47
CA GLY A 73 2.04 -13.45 13.23
C GLY A 73 3.36 -14.12 13.58
N THR A 74 3.81 -14.97 12.65
CA THR A 74 5.01 -15.81 12.78
C THR A 74 6.17 -15.34 11.91
N THR A 75 6.07 -14.22 11.21
CA THR A 75 7.18 -13.64 10.43
C THR A 75 8.00 -12.63 11.25
N GLY A 76 7.90 -12.69 12.59
CA GLY A 76 8.53 -11.76 13.52
C GLY A 76 8.27 -10.26 13.26
N SER A 77 9.32 -9.45 13.35
CA SER A 77 9.28 -7.99 13.28
C SER A 77 10.39 -7.47 12.40
N ASP A 78 10.05 -7.23 11.15
CA ASP A 78 11.00 -6.96 10.09
C ASP A 78 11.11 -5.46 9.83
N THR A 79 12.27 -5.08 9.31
CA THR A 79 12.52 -3.72 8.85
C THR A 79 13.07 -3.73 7.45
N PHE A 80 12.72 -2.72 6.66
CA PHE A 80 13.17 -2.66 5.28
C PHE A 80 13.39 -1.24 4.78
N TYR A 81 14.06 -1.13 3.63
CA TYR A 81 14.38 0.13 2.95
C TYR A 81 14.29 -0.06 1.44
N GLY A 82 13.72 0.92 0.74
CA GLY A 82 13.62 0.91 -0.72
C GLY A 82 12.72 -0.21 -1.23
N PHE A 83 11.49 -0.29 -0.71
CA PHE A 83 10.46 -1.18 -1.26
C PHE A 83 9.21 -0.35 -1.50
N GLU A 84 8.75 -0.35 -2.74
CA GLU A 84 7.60 0.42 -3.19
C GLU A 84 6.34 -0.44 -3.21
N ASN A 85 6.48 -1.76 -3.37
CA ASN A 85 5.36 -2.66 -3.52
C ASN A 85 5.26 -3.63 -2.36
N PHE A 86 4.02 -4.02 -2.03
CA PHE A 86 3.74 -4.93 -0.94
C PHE A 86 2.62 -5.89 -1.30
N ILE A 87 2.81 -7.16 -0.94
CA ILE A 87 1.80 -8.22 -1.08
C ILE A 87 1.55 -8.82 0.30
N GLY A 88 0.33 -8.64 0.80
CA GLY A 88 -0.16 -9.18 2.07
C GLY A 88 -0.64 -10.63 1.96
N GLY A 89 -1.08 -11.14 3.10
CA GLY A 89 -1.42 -12.55 3.28
C GLY A 89 -2.91 -12.84 3.32
N PHE A 90 -3.31 -13.71 4.24
CA PHE A 90 -4.73 -14.02 4.52
C PHE A 90 -5.28 -13.33 5.77
N GLY A 91 -4.50 -12.40 6.34
CA GLY A 91 -4.82 -11.71 7.58
C GLY A 91 -5.75 -10.52 7.36
N HIS A 92 -6.24 -9.94 8.46
CA HIS A 92 -6.86 -8.62 8.41
C HIS A 92 -5.77 -7.57 8.64
N ASP A 93 -5.21 -7.06 7.56
CA ASP A 93 -3.98 -6.30 7.58
C ASP A 93 -4.26 -4.79 7.72
N THR A 94 -3.33 -4.07 8.34
CA THR A 94 -3.32 -2.61 8.33
C THR A 94 -2.04 -2.16 7.65
N ILE A 95 -2.17 -1.57 6.47
CA ILE A 95 -1.07 -1.22 5.58
C ILE A 95 -1.01 0.29 5.43
N THR A 96 0.05 0.92 5.93
CA THR A 96 0.27 2.36 5.79
C THR A 96 1.20 2.63 4.62
N ALA A 97 0.67 3.30 3.59
CA ALA A 97 1.43 3.67 2.40
C ALA A 97 2.52 4.71 2.71
N SER A 98 3.54 4.74 1.87
CA SER A 98 4.67 5.67 1.95
C SER A 98 4.41 6.88 1.05
N SER A 99 5.39 7.77 0.84
CA SER A 99 5.28 8.84 -0.18
C SER A 99 5.81 8.43 -1.56
N ALA A 100 6.33 7.21 -1.69
CA ALA A 100 6.59 6.63 -3.00
C ALA A 100 5.27 6.20 -3.64
N VAL A 101 5.27 6.03 -4.96
CA VAL A 101 4.11 5.45 -5.65
C VAL A 101 4.09 3.96 -5.35
N ASN A 102 3.13 3.53 -4.53
CA ASN A 102 3.05 2.16 -4.06
C ASN A 102 2.08 1.30 -4.90
N VAL A 103 2.46 0.05 -5.17
CA VAL A 103 1.54 -1.00 -5.63
C VAL A 103 1.30 -1.98 -4.50
N ILE A 104 0.07 -2.03 -4.01
CA ILE A 104 -0.28 -2.77 -2.79
C ILE A 104 -1.35 -3.81 -3.11
N ASP A 105 -1.14 -5.05 -2.69
CA ASP A 105 -2.19 -6.07 -2.57
C ASP A 105 -2.30 -6.44 -1.08
N GLY A 106 -3.48 -6.26 -0.48
CA GLY A 106 -3.71 -6.66 0.91
C GLY A 106 -3.82 -8.19 1.08
N GLY A 107 -4.18 -8.89 0.00
CA GLY A 107 -4.45 -10.31 0.00
C GLY A 107 -5.90 -10.63 0.37
N LEU A 108 -6.11 -11.69 1.14
CA LEU A 108 -7.44 -12.04 1.65
C LEU A 108 -7.65 -11.46 3.04
N GLY A 109 -8.89 -11.14 3.36
CA GLY A 109 -9.25 -10.59 4.66
C GLY A 109 -9.79 -9.17 4.51
N ASP A 110 -10.46 -8.68 5.54
CA ASP A 110 -10.87 -7.28 5.63
C ASP A 110 -9.66 -6.40 5.97
N ASP A 111 -9.06 -5.77 4.96
CA ASP A 111 -7.84 -4.98 5.09
C ASP A 111 -8.09 -3.47 5.25
N VAL A 112 -7.13 -2.76 5.81
CA VAL A 112 -7.15 -1.29 5.93
C VAL A 112 -5.93 -0.69 5.24
N PHE A 113 -6.18 0.00 4.13
CA PHE A 113 -5.17 0.75 3.37
C PHE A 113 -5.15 2.20 3.85
N LYS A 114 -4.10 2.58 4.57
CA LYS A 114 -4.01 3.86 5.29
C LYS A 114 -3.08 4.84 4.59
N PHE A 115 -3.61 6.06 4.42
CA PHE A 115 -2.90 7.18 3.83
C PHE A 115 -2.89 8.36 4.79
N THR A 116 -1.69 8.80 5.19
CA THR A 116 -1.56 9.86 6.21
C THR A 116 -1.41 11.27 5.64
N SER A 117 -1.28 11.39 4.32
CA SER A 117 -1.19 12.66 3.59
C SER A 117 -1.56 12.47 2.13
N ALA A 118 -1.85 13.56 1.40
CA ALA A 118 -2.10 13.50 -0.04
C ALA A 118 -0.89 12.94 -0.80
N ALA A 119 0.32 13.29 -0.36
CA ALA A 119 1.55 12.74 -0.92
C ALA A 119 1.66 11.22 -0.72
N ASN A 120 1.08 10.65 0.35
CA ASN A 120 1.07 9.20 0.52
C ASN A 120 0.07 8.47 -0.36
N ALA A 121 -1.01 9.14 -0.78
CA ALA A 121 -2.05 8.51 -1.60
C ALA A 121 -1.83 8.70 -3.10
N ASN A 122 -1.00 9.67 -3.49
CA ASN A 122 -0.95 10.13 -4.86
C ASN A 122 -0.14 9.19 -5.77
N GLY A 123 -0.83 8.59 -6.74
CA GLY A 123 -0.27 7.69 -7.74
C GLY A 123 -0.39 6.21 -7.37
N ASP A 124 -0.75 5.91 -6.12
CA ASP A 124 -0.82 4.56 -5.61
C ASP A 124 -1.89 3.73 -6.30
N THR A 125 -1.63 2.42 -6.37
CA THR A 125 -2.57 1.44 -6.89
C THR A 125 -2.76 0.30 -5.90
N ILE A 126 -4.02 0.05 -5.53
CA ILE A 126 -4.41 -1.11 -4.73
C ILE A 126 -4.98 -2.19 -5.64
N TYR A 127 -4.37 -3.36 -5.61
CA TYR A 127 -4.90 -4.62 -6.15
C TYR A 127 -5.63 -5.39 -5.05
N GLY A 128 -6.46 -6.36 -5.45
CA GLY A 128 -7.14 -7.24 -4.50
C GLY A 128 -8.31 -6.65 -3.71
N PHE A 129 -8.57 -5.33 -3.79
CA PHE A 129 -9.60 -4.66 -2.99
C PHE A 129 -10.95 -5.40 -3.06
N GLN A 130 -11.45 -5.84 -1.91
CA GLN A 130 -12.63 -6.70 -1.78
C GLN A 130 -13.67 -6.13 -0.82
N THR A 131 -14.80 -6.82 -0.71
CA THR A 131 -15.82 -6.43 0.26
C THR A 131 -15.29 -6.68 1.67
N GLY A 132 -15.28 -5.65 2.51
CA GLY A 132 -14.73 -5.69 3.86
C GLY A 132 -13.57 -4.73 4.04
N ASP A 133 -12.78 -4.55 2.98
CA ASP A 133 -11.64 -3.65 2.94
C ASP A 133 -12.06 -2.19 3.10
N ARG A 134 -11.12 -1.40 3.62
CA ARG A 134 -11.34 0.03 3.84
C ARG A 134 -10.13 0.85 3.47
N ILE A 135 -10.41 2.07 3.04
CA ILE A 135 -9.42 3.11 2.79
C ILE A 135 -9.45 4.10 3.95
N ASP A 136 -8.35 4.25 4.65
CA ASP A 136 -8.23 5.13 5.81
C ASP A 136 -7.57 6.46 5.44
N PHE A 137 -8.40 7.52 5.39
CA PHE A 137 -8.00 8.91 5.19
C PHE A 137 -8.05 9.73 6.48
N THR A 138 -8.18 9.10 7.67
CA THR A 138 -8.26 9.82 8.95
C THR A 138 -7.04 10.71 9.23
N GLY A 139 -5.89 10.40 8.63
CA GLY A 139 -4.67 11.23 8.71
C GLY A 139 -4.69 12.48 7.83
N MET A 140 -5.59 12.58 6.86
CA MET A 140 -5.62 13.62 5.83
C MET A 140 -6.54 14.81 6.19
N GLY A 141 -7.25 14.72 7.31
CA GLY A 141 -8.23 15.71 7.74
C GLY A 141 -9.67 15.24 7.52
N ALA A 142 -10.63 16.17 7.60
CA ALA A 142 -12.03 15.85 7.36
C ALA A 142 -12.28 15.78 5.84
N MET A 143 -12.52 14.56 5.35
CA MET A 143 -12.82 14.30 3.95
C MET A 143 -14.34 14.04 3.78
N LYS A 144 -14.87 14.30 2.59
CA LYS A 144 -16.29 14.17 2.26
C LYS A 144 -16.47 13.57 0.88
N LEU A 145 -17.30 12.52 0.79
CA LEU A 145 -17.61 11.92 -0.50
C LEU A 145 -18.63 12.78 -1.24
N GLU A 146 -18.23 13.31 -2.38
CA GLU A 146 -19.10 14.12 -3.23
C GLU A 146 -19.93 13.23 -4.18
N ALA A 147 -21.20 13.58 -4.37
CA ALA A 147 -22.07 12.90 -5.32
C ALA A 147 -21.72 13.23 -6.79
N GLY A 148 -20.87 14.23 -7.02
CA GLY A 148 -20.41 14.68 -8.33
C GLY A 148 -18.92 14.42 -8.55
N GLN A 149 -18.41 14.94 -9.67
CA GLN A 149 -16.99 14.82 -10.06
C GLN A 149 -16.23 16.14 -9.98
N THR A 150 -16.85 17.16 -9.40
CA THR A 150 -16.21 18.46 -9.18
C THR A 150 -15.37 18.38 -7.92
N ILE A 151 -14.14 18.89 -8.01
CA ILE A 151 -13.25 19.11 -6.89
C ILE A 151 -12.97 20.61 -6.84
N ASP A 152 -13.53 21.29 -5.84
CA ASP A 152 -13.37 22.74 -5.68
C ASP A 152 -13.31 23.20 -4.21
N ALA A 153 -13.46 22.27 -3.26
CA ALA A 153 -13.36 22.55 -1.85
C ALA A 153 -12.41 21.57 -1.12
N ILE A 154 -11.88 22.07 0.01
CA ILE A 154 -11.10 21.25 0.93
C ILE A 154 -11.97 20.13 1.49
N GLY A 155 -11.42 18.92 1.49
CA GLY A 155 -12.09 17.71 1.92
C GLY A 155 -12.84 16.98 0.81
N ASP A 156 -13.03 17.56 -0.37
CA ASP A 156 -13.74 16.89 -1.47
C ASP A 156 -13.03 15.57 -1.82
N VAL A 157 -13.81 14.49 -1.93
CA VAL A 157 -13.42 13.20 -2.47
C VAL A 157 -14.40 12.85 -3.58
N THR A 158 -13.88 12.52 -4.76
CA THR A 158 -14.67 12.08 -5.91
C THR A 158 -14.20 10.70 -6.37
N ILE A 159 -15.10 9.96 -6.99
CA ILE A 159 -14.85 8.60 -7.47
C ILE A 159 -15.27 8.51 -8.92
N THR A 160 -14.33 8.12 -9.77
CA THR A 160 -14.56 7.83 -11.19
C THR A 160 -14.23 6.37 -11.52
N HIS A 161 -14.65 5.91 -12.69
CA HIS A 161 -14.18 4.66 -13.26
C HIS A 161 -13.48 4.95 -14.58
N GLU A 162 -12.29 4.38 -14.77
CA GLU A 162 -11.44 4.61 -15.94
C GLU A 162 -10.99 3.28 -16.54
N MET A 163 -10.76 3.26 -17.86
CA MET A 163 -10.12 2.15 -18.54
C MET A 163 -8.67 2.52 -18.84
N ARG A 164 -7.71 1.70 -18.39
CA ARG A 164 -6.28 1.86 -18.67
C ARG A 164 -5.78 0.55 -19.27
N ASP A 165 -5.29 0.62 -20.51
CA ASP A 165 -4.75 -0.55 -21.25
C ASP A 165 -5.65 -1.80 -21.29
N GLY A 166 -6.96 -1.62 -21.24
CA GLY A 166 -7.95 -2.71 -21.27
C GLY A 166 -8.36 -3.24 -19.90
N GLU A 167 -7.80 -2.70 -18.82
CA GLU A 167 -8.19 -2.97 -17.43
C GLU A 167 -9.05 -1.82 -16.90
N GLU A 168 -10.00 -2.15 -16.01
CA GLU A 168 -10.88 -1.16 -15.37
C GLU A 168 -10.28 -0.75 -14.02
N PHE A 169 -10.33 0.54 -13.70
CA PHE A 169 -9.88 1.08 -12.43
C PHE A 169 -10.97 1.96 -11.81
N THR A 170 -11.10 1.87 -10.50
CA THR A 170 -11.85 2.84 -9.69
C THR A 170 -10.88 3.88 -9.19
N VAL A 171 -11.07 5.13 -9.57
CA VAL A 171 -10.11 6.20 -9.34
C VAL A 171 -10.71 7.17 -8.35
N ILE A 172 -10.04 7.32 -7.21
CA ILE A 172 -10.41 8.17 -6.09
C ILE A 172 -9.52 9.41 -6.15
N ARG A 173 -10.13 10.58 -6.25
CA ARG A 173 -9.41 11.86 -6.24
C ARG A 173 -9.85 12.68 -5.05
N GLY A 174 -8.91 13.29 -4.34
CA GLY A 174 -9.25 14.13 -3.20
C GLY A 174 -8.47 15.43 -3.11
N ASN A 175 -9.06 16.40 -2.42
CA ASN A 175 -8.51 17.75 -2.22
C ASN A 175 -8.36 18.04 -0.73
N THR A 176 -7.15 18.40 -0.34
CA THR A 176 -6.72 18.68 1.03
C THR A 176 -6.35 20.15 1.24
N GLN A 177 -6.30 20.96 0.18
CA GLN A 177 -5.83 22.35 0.21
C GLN A 177 -6.91 23.37 -0.19
N GLY A 178 -8.02 22.92 -0.78
CA GLY A 178 -9.17 23.75 -1.15
C GLY A 178 -8.96 24.60 -2.40
N ASP A 179 -8.07 24.18 -3.30
CA ASP A 179 -8.00 24.74 -4.65
C ASP A 179 -8.93 23.98 -5.63
N ASN A 180 -8.91 24.32 -6.91
CA ASN A 180 -9.76 23.67 -7.92
C ASN A 180 -9.08 22.46 -8.57
N ALA A 181 -8.29 21.71 -7.81
CA ALA A 181 -7.58 20.53 -8.28
C ALA A 181 -7.59 19.42 -7.22
N ALA A 182 -7.39 18.19 -7.68
CA ALA A 182 -7.10 17.08 -6.78
C ALA A 182 -5.65 17.22 -6.30
N ASP A 183 -5.44 17.02 -5.00
CA ASP A 183 -4.11 16.92 -4.39
C ASP A 183 -3.54 15.50 -4.49
N PHE A 184 -4.42 14.50 -4.65
CA PHE A 184 -4.02 13.12 -4.86
C PHE A 184 -4.99 12.37 -5.77
N GLU A 185 -4.47 11.35 -6.43
CA GLU A 185 -5.22 10.33 -7.15
C GLU A 185 -4.79 8.94 -6.68
N LEU A 186 -5.71 8.17 -6.11
CA LEU A 186 -5.52 6.78 -5.70
C LEU A 186 -6.33 5.87 -6.63
N SER A 187 -5.73 4.78 -7.09
CA SER A 187 -6.37 3.82 -7.98
C SER A 187 -6.66 2.51 -7.27
N LEU A 188 -7.86 1.96 -7.47
CA LEU A 188 -8.16 0.57 -7.15
C LEU A 188 -8.30 -0.19 -8.46
N HIS A 189 -7.59 -1.30 -8.62
CA HIS A 189 -7.79 -2.18 -9.77
C HIS A 189 -9.19 -2.81 -9.70
N GLY A 190 -9.91 -2.77 -10.82
CA GLY A 190 -11.28 -3.22 -10.95
C GLY A 190 -12.33 -2.12 -10.72
N ARG A 191 -13.60 -2.50 -10.93
CA ARG A 191 -14.76 -1.64 -10.72
C ARG A 191 -15.37 -1.85 -9.35
N HIS A 192 -15.25 -0.85 -8.51
CA HIS A 192 -15.77 -0.81 -7.15
C HIS A 192 -16.84 0.26 -7.03
N ASN A 193 -17.96 -0.10 -6.42
CA ASN A 193 -19.05 0.84 -6.12
C ASN A 193 -18.89 1.32 -4.67
N LEU A 194 -17.85 2.10 -4.42
CA LEU A 194 -17.52 2.53 -3.07
C LEU A 194 -18.60 3.48 -2.50
N THR A 195 -18.76 3.38 -1.21
CA THR A 195 -19.66 4.16 -0.35
C THR A 195 -18.87 4.66 0.85
N ILE A 196 -19.46 5.52 1.68
CA ILE A 196 -18.82 5.96 2.92
C ILE A 196 -18.42 4.82 3.88
N ASN A 197 -18.98 3.61 3.73
CA ASN A 197 -18.63 2.47 4.57
C ASN A 197 -17.28 1.84 4.21
N ASP A 198 -16.80 2.09 2.99
CA ASP A 198 -15.52 1.62 2.47
C ASP A 198 -14.37 2.56 2.85
N PHE A 199 -14.67 3.61 3.62
CA PHE A 199 -13.71 4.61 4.08
C PHE A 199 -13.70 4.75 5.60
N LEU A 200 -12.54 5.14 6.13
CA LEU A 200 -12.39 5.73 7.46
C LEU A 200 -11.98 7.21 7.27
N GLY A 201 -12.64 8.12 7.98
CA GLY A 201 -12.35 9.56 7.89
C GLY A 201 -13.05 10.30 6.74
N VAL A 202 -13.98 9.65 6.02
CA VAL A 202 -14.81 10.27 4.97
C VAL A 202 -16.28 10.29 5.42
N SER A 203 -16.95 11.44 5.26
CA SER A 203 -18.38 11.62 5.55
C SER A 203 -19.28 11.70 4.33
#